data_AF-A0A7C7Q174-F1
#
_entry.id   AF-A0A7C7Q174-F1
#
_cell.length_a   1.000
_cell.length_b   1.000
_cell.length_c   1.000
_cell.angle_alpha   90.00
_cell.angle_beta   90.00
_cell.angle_gamma   90.00
#
_symmetry.space_group_name_H-M   'P 1'
#
loop_
_entity.id
_entity.type
_entity.pdbx_description
1 polymer ?
#
loop_
_entity_poly.entity_id
_entity_poly.type
_entity_poly.pdbx_seq_one_letter_code
_entity_poly.pdbx_strand_id
1 'polypeptide(L)'
;VERGLLCLKGAGGAGYFGLTHVESSLRKWREIQRFLLDAGAVITDLIDGFNHYVNWGYIDTMRSWNWLPVKVIPKEVWYKSALYRIEWLEPQAIPNRRFEGNIFEDEEAATT
;
A
#
# COMPACT_ATOMS: atom_id res chain seq x y z
N VAL A 1 -0.92 -2.02 7.33
CA VAL A 1 -2.21 -2.77 7.29
C VAL A 1 -2.47 -3.52 8.60
N GLU A 2 -1.49 -4.23 9.17
CA GLU A 2 -1.57 -4.93 10.47
C GLU A 2 -2.27 -4.16 11.60
N ARG A 3 -1.81 -2.95 11.91
CA ARG A 3 -2.39 -2.13 12.98
C ARG A 3 -3.85 -1.76 12.72
N GLY A 4 -4.23 -1.60 11.46
CA GLY A 4 -5.62 -1.33 11.06
C GLY A 4 -6.53 -2.52 11.39
N LEU A 5 -6.09 -3.74 11.11
CA LEU A 5 -6.80 -4.97 11.48
C LEU A 5 -6.95 -5.07 13.01
N LEU A 6 -5.89 -4.81 13.77
CA LEU A 6 -5.91 -4.84 15.25
C LEU A 6 -6.88 -3.83 15.87
N CYS A 7 -7.25 -2.77 15.14
CA CYS A 7 -8.22 -1.77 15.61
C CYS A 7 -9.68 -2.16 15.32
N LEU A 8 -9.94 -3.22 14.54
CA LEU A 8 -11.28 -3.70 14.28
C LEU A 8 -11.86 -4.38 15.52
N LYS A 9 -13.16 -4.23 15.74
CA LYS A 9 -13.85 -4.82 16.91
C LYS A 9 -13.97 -6.35 16.85
N GLY A 10 -13.76 -6.95 15.67
CA GLY A 10 -13.89 -8.39 15.44
C GLY A 10 -14.46 -8.69 14.05
N ALA A 11 -15.11 -9.86 13.93
CA ALA A 11 -15.72 -10.33 12.70
C ALA A 11 -16.76 -9.33 12.15
N GLY A 12 -16.80 -9.17 10.82
CA GLY A 12 -17.59 -8.16 10.10
C GLY A 12 -16.96 -6.76 10.07
N GLY A 13 -15.83 -6.54 10.75
CA GLY A 13 -15.07 -5.30 10.65
C GLY A 13 -14.48 -5.11 9.25
N ALA A 14 -14.60 -3.91 8.67
CA ALA A 14 -14.07 -3.59 7.35
C ALA A 14 -12.83 -2.69 7.42
N GLY A 15 -11.89 -2.89 6.50
CA GLY A 15 -10.71 -2.04 6.31
C GLY A 15 -10.59 -1.59 4.86
N TYR A 16 -10.07 -0.38 4.65
CA TYR A 16 -9.79 0.18 3.33
C TYR A 16 -8.36 0.69 3.28
N PHE A 17 -7.64 0.39 2.21
CA PHE A 17 -6.29 0.91 1.99
C PHE A 17 -5.95 0.99 0.50
N GLY A 18 -4.96 1.83 0.17
CA GLY A 18 -4.40 1.94 -1.17
C GLY A 18 -3.17 1.05 -1.35
N LEU A 19 -3.00 0.45 -2.53
CA LEU A 19 -1.77 -0.26 -2.88
C LEU A 19 -1.38 0.05 -4.33
N THR A 20 -0.13 0.43 -4.57
CA THR A 20 0.32 0.98 -5.86
C THR A 20 1.00 -0.09 -6.70
N HIS A 21 0.93 0.03 -8.02
CA HIS A 21 1.85 -0.69 -8.90
C HIS A 21 3.20 0.03 -9.03
N VAL A 22 3.25 1.33 -8.71
CA VAL A 22 4.44 2.17 -8.85
C VAL A 22 5.57 1.73 -7.91
N GLU A 23 5.23 1.30 -6.69
CA GLU A 23 6.21 0.96 -5.64
C GLU A 23 5.96 -0.42 -5.01
N SER A 24 5.09 -1.21 -5.63
CA SER A 24 4.82 -2.58 -5.19
C SER A 24 4.60 -3.49 -6.39
N SER A 25 5.55 -4.40 -6.60
CA SER A 25 5.47 -5.43 -7.63
C SER A 25 4.32 -6.40 -7.34
N LEU A 26 3.88 -7.15 -8.35
CA LEU A 26 2.86 -8.19 -8.15
C LEU A 26 3.32 -9.30 -7.17
N ARG A 27 4.64 -9.48 -7.00
CA ARG A 27 5.19 -10.38 -5.98
C ARG A 27 4.90 -9.83 -4.58
N LYS A 28 5.19 -8.56 -4.33
CA LYS A 28 4.86 -7.88 -3.06
C LYS A 28 3.35 -7.84 -2.82
N TRP A 29 2.55 -7.59 -3.86
CA TRP A 29 1.08 -7.68 -3.76
C TRP A 29 0.62 -9.05 -3.29
N ARG A 30 1.16 -10.13 -3.88
CA ARG A 30 0.84 -11.49 -3.45
C ARG A 30 1.18 -11.73 -1.99
N GLU A 31 2.31 -11.21 -1.50
CA GLU A 31 2.71 -11.34 -0.09
C GLU A 31 1.76 -10.58 0.84
N ILE A 32 1.36 -9.36 0.48
CA ILE A 32 0.38 -8.57 1.23
C ILE A 32 -0.99 -9.27 1.24
N GLN A 33 -1.45 -9.77 0.09
CA GLN A 33 -2.70 -10.52 0.00
C GLN A 33 -2.66 -11.83 0.81
N ARG A 34 -1.53 -12.54 0.80
CA ARG A 34 -1.33 -13.73 1.62
C ARG A 34 -1.43 -13.39 3.11
N PHE A 35 -0.74 -12.35 3.55
CA PHE A 35 -0.83 -11.87 4.92
C PHE A 35 -2.28 -11.57 5.34
N LEU A 36 -3.06 -10.89 4.48
CA LEU A 36 -4.47 -10.58 4.77
C LEU A 36 -5.34 -11.81 4.93
N LEU A 37 -5.17 -12.79 4.04
CA LEU A 37 -5.91 -14.06 4.08
C LEU A 37 -5.50 -14.90 5.29
N ASP A 38 -4.20 -14.98 5.60
CA ASP A 38 -3.68 -15.71 6.76
C ASP A 38 -4.12 -15.05 8.08
N ALA A 39 -4.37 -13.74 8.08
CA ALA A 39 -4.98 -13.02 9.20
C ALA A 39 -6.49 -13.26 9.35
N GLY A 40 -7.12 -14.02 8.43
CA GLY A 40 -8.55 -14.35 8.43
C GLY A 40 -9.46 -13.27 7.84
N ALA A 41 -8.90 -12.34 7.07
CA ALA A 41 -9.67 -11.37 6.29
C ALA A 41 -9.93 -11.89 4.87
N VAL A 42 -11.02 -11.42 4.25
CA VAL A 42 -11.30 -11.61 2.83
C VAL A 42 -11.15 -10.28 2.10
N ILE A 43 -10.65 -10.31 0.88
CA ILE A 43 -10.62 -9.15 -0.02
C ILE A 43 -11.95 -9.14 -0.78
N THR A 44 -12.79 -8.14 -0.55
CA THR A 44 -14.09 -8.05 -1.23
C THR A 44 -14.00 -7.21 -2.49
N ASP A 45 -13.09 -6.24 -2.51
CA ASP A 45 -12.95 -5.31 -3.63
C ASP A 45 -11.46 -5.00 -3.84
N LEU A 46 -11.08 -5.00 -5.11
CA LEU A 46 -9.80 -4.51 -5.61
C LEU A 46 -10.12 -3.70 -6.86
N ILE A 47 -10.13 -2.37 -6.72
CA ILE A 47 -10.44 -1.45 -7.82
C ILE A 47 -9.15 -0.76 -8.22
N ASP A 48 -8.53 -1.23 -9.29
CA ASP A 48 -7.28 -0.65 -9.77
C ASP A 48 -7.46 0.79 -10.28
N GLY A 49 -6.43 1.61 -10.07
CA GLY A 49 -6.43 3.02 -10.46
C GLY A 49 -7.45 3.91 -9.74
N PHE A 50 -8.06 3.45 -8.65
CA PHE A 50 -9.11 4.19 -7.94
C PHE A 50 -8.60 5.49 -7.31
N ASN A 51 -7.45 5.46 -6.63
CA ASN A 51 -6.90 6.64 -5.96
C ASN A 51 -5.99 7.40 -6.90
N HIS A 52 -6.21 8.72 -6.99
CA HIS A 52 -5.42 9.65 -7.79
C HIS A 52 -4.69 10.61 -6.85
N TYR A 53 -3.36 10.62 -6.88
CA TYR A 53 -2.55 11.44 -5.99
C TYR A 53 -2.14 12.73 -6.71
N VAL A 54 -2.42 13.87 -6.08
CA VAL A 54 -1.92 15.17 -6.58
C VAL A 54 -0.39 15.14 -6.56
N ASN A 55 0.23 15.60 -7.64
CA ASN A 55 1.68 15.69 -7.72
C ASN A 55 2.22 16.53 -6.56
N TRP A 56 3.24 16.01 -5.89
CA TRP A 56 3.87 16.64 -4.73
C TRP A 56 5.03 17.54 -5.17
N GLY A 57 5.33 18.57 -4.36
CA GLY A 57 6.32 19.59 -4.70
C GLY A 57 7.79 19.16 -4.65
N TYR A 58 8.07 17.91 -4.25
CA TYR A 58 9.42 17.38 -4.03
C TYR A 58 9.80 16.25 -5.00
N ILE A 59 9.17 16.20 -6.19
CA ILE A 59 9.45 15.16 -7.22
C ILE A 59 10.92 15.11 -7.62
N ASP A 60 11.58 16.26 -7.68
CA ASP A 60 12.97 16.41 -8.09
C ASP A 60 13.98 16.01 -7.01
N THR A 61 13.54 15.82 -5.77
CA THR A 61 14.38 15.30 -4.68
C THR A 61 14.18 13.81 -4.44
N MET A 62 13.28 13.16 -5.18
CA MET A 62 12.97 11.75 -4.99
C MET A 62 14.14 10.84 -5.34
N ARG A 63 14.22 9.70 -4.65
CA ARG A 63 15.15 8.62 -4.99
C ARG A 63 15.09 8.27 -6.49
N SER A 64 13.87 8.18 -7.05
CA SER A 64 13.65 7.88 -8.47
C SER A 64 14.12 8.94 -9.45
N TRP A 65 14.21 10.22 -9.05
CA TRP A 65 14.53 11.32 -9.97
C TRP A 65 15.85 11.08 -10.71
N ASN A 66 16.84 10.55 -10.00
CA ASN A 66 18.16 10.23 -10.56
C ASN A 66 18.13 9.08 -11.57
N TRP A 67 17.14 8.18 -11.47
CA TRP A 67 16.99 7.02 -12.35
C TRP A 67 16.26 7.36 -13.64
N LEU A 68 15.49 8.45 -13.65
CA LEU A 68 14.67 8.82 -14.79
C LEU A 68 15.57 9.15 -16.01
N PRO A 69 15.31 8.53 -17.17
CA PRO A 69 16.04 8.84 -18.41
C PRO A 69 15.71 10.24 -18.92
N VAL A 70 14.53 10.76 -18.55
CA VAL A 70 14.06 12.12 -18.85
C VAL A 70 13.56 12.76 -17.56
N LYS A 71 14.14 13.90 -17.20
CA LYS A 71 13.87 14.61 -15.94
C LYS A 71 12.94 15.79 -16.18
N VAL A 72 11.64 15.51 -16.23
CA VAL A 72 10.59 16.53 -16.41
C VAL A 72 9.55 16.37 -15.32
N ILE A 73 9.19 17.49 -14.67
CA ILE A 73 8.14 17.49 -13.65
C ILE A 73 6.79 17.19 -14.34
N PRO A 74 6.05 16.18 -13.89
CA PRO A 74 4.78 15.79 -14.50
C PRO A 74 3.72 16.90 -14.31
N LYS A 75 3.00 17.19 -15.39
CA LYS A 75 1.90 18.18 -15.40
C LYS A 75 0.53 17.56 -15.08
N GLU A 76 0.42 16.25 -15.24
CA GLU A 76 -0.81 15.49 -14.99
C GLU A 76 -0.57 14.48 -13.87
N VAL A 77 -1.66 13.94 -13.31
CA VAL A 77 -1.61 12.89 -12.28
C VAL A 77 -1.09 11.60 -12.90
N TRP A 78 0.08 11.17 -12.42
CA TRP A 78 0.72 9.93 -12.86
C TRP A 78 0.71 8.84 -11.79
N TYR A 79 0.72 9.22 -10.51
CA TYR A 79 0.78 8.29 -9.40
C TYR A 79 -0.63 7.90 -8.95
N LYS A 80 -0.92 6.60 -9.00
CA LYS A 80 -2.22 6.02 -8.66
C LYS A 80 -2.07 4.76 -7.82
N SER A 81 -3.11 4.44 -7.05
CA SER A 81 -3.18 3.19 -6.30
C SER A 81 -4.53 2.51 -6.48
N ALA A 82 -4.52 1.18 -6.41
CA ALA A 82 -5.73 0.40 -6.29
C ALA A 82 -6.36 0.62 -4.92
N LEU A 83 -7.69 0.69 -4.87
CA LEU A 83 -8.43 0.62 -3.62
C LEU A 83 -8.67 -0.84 -3.26
N TYR A 84 -8.23 -1.23 -2.08
CA TYR A 84 -8.57 -2.51 -1.46
C TYR A 84 -9.66 -2.29 -0.41
N ARG A 85 -10.72 -3.09 -0.46
CA ARG A 85 -11.63 -3.32 0.67
C ARG A 85 -11.40 -4.73 1.20
N ILE A 86 -11.25 -4.84 2.50
CA ILE A 86 -11.23 -6.11 3.21
C ILE A 86 -12.33 -6.17 4.25
N GLU A 87 -12.76 -7.38 4.56
CA GLU A 87 -13.65 -7.66 5.68
C GLU A 87 -13.07 -8.79 6.52
N TRP A 88 -13.06 -8.61 7.83
CA TRP A 88 -12.47 -9.57 8.76
C TRP A 88 -13.51 -10.63 9.12
N LEU A 89 -13.32 -11.88 8.73
CA LEU A 89 -14.30 -12.95 8.97
C LEU A 89 -13.91 -13.81 10.17
N GLU A 90 -12.66 -14.22 10.24
CA GLU A 90 -12.14 -15.16 11.23
C GLU A 90 -10.91 -14.57 11.92
N PRO A 91 -11.08 -13.68 12.92
CA PRO A 91 -9.97 -12.97 13.55
C PRO A 91 -8.85 -13.88 14.07
N GLN A 92 -7.69 -13.83 13.43
CA GLN A 92 -6.49 -14.53 13.88
C GLN A 92 -5.64 -13.62 14.78
N ALA A 93 -4.84 -14.24 15.65
CA ALA A 93 -3.92 -13.50 16.51
C ALA A 93 -2.81 -12.85 15.68
N ILE A 94 -2.83 -11.52 15.58
CA ILE A 94 -1.79 -10.73 14.93
C ILE A 94 -0.91 -10.10 16.03
N PRO A 95 0.42 -10.26 15.98
CA PRO A 95 1.28 -9.67 17.00
C PRO A 95 1.34 -8.14 16.83
N ASN A 96 1.04 -7.39 17.89
CA ASN A 96 1.20 -5.93 17.90
C ASN A 96 2.67 -5.54 18.12
N ARG A 97 3.47 -5.56 17.06
CA ARG A 97 4.90 -5.25 17.12
C ARG A 97 5.18 -3.78 16.84
N ARG A 98 6.18 -3.23 17.52
CA ARG A 98 6.78 -1.95 17.14
C ARG A 98 7.68 -2.21 15.93
N PHE A 99 7.48 -1.45 14.86
CA PHE A 99 8.41 -1.40 13.75
C PHE A 99 9.53 -0.40 14.09
N GLU A 100 10.77 -0.81 13.87
CA GLU A 100 11.96 0.01 14.10
C GLU A 100 12.67 0.27 12.77
N GLY A 101 13.39 1.39 12.68
CA GLY A 101 14.12 1.77 11.47
C GLY A 101 13.24 2.36 10.37
N ASN A 102 13.69 2.19 9.12
CA ASN A 102 13.02 2.70 7.93
C ASN A 102 11.84 1.79 7.56
N ILE A 103 10.63 2.35 7.63
CA ILE A 103 9.38 1.64 7.29
C ILE A 103 8.77 2.12 5.96
N PHE A 104 9.40 3.10 5.33
CA PHE A 104 8.90 3.74 4.11
C PHE A 104 9.62 3.21 2.87
N GLU A 105 10.86 2.79 3.01
CA GLU A 105 11.69 2.40 1.88
C GLU A 105 12.03 0.91 1.91
N ASP A 106 11.93 0.30 0.74
CA ASP A 106 12.52 -0.98 0.39
C ASP A 106 13.14 -0.88 -1.01
N GLU A 107 13.47 -2.02 -1.62
CA GLU A 107 14.07 -2.04 -2.97
C GLU A 107 13.15 -1.44 -4.05
N GLU A 108 11.83 -1.53 -3.88
CA GLU A 108 10.84 -1.09 -4.88
C GLU A 108 10.32 0.33 -4.62
N ALA A 109 10.45 0.86 -3.40
CA ALA A 109 10.08 2.22 -3.04
C ALA A 109 11.00 3.26 -3.70
N ALA A 110 10.40 4.32 -4.24
CA ALA A 110 11.08 5.23 -5.16
C ALA A 110 10.66 6.70 -5.02
N THR A 111 9.62 6.98 -4.24
CA THR A 111 8.98 8.30 -4.10
C THR A 111 9.20 8.94 -2.72
N THR A 112 10.34 8.66 -2.11
CA THR A 112 10.88 9.37 -0.93
C THR A 112 12.02 10.30 -1.31
#